data_AF-A0A3A9FKB4-F1
#
_entry.id   AF-A0A3A9FKB4-F1
#
_cell.length_a   1.000
_cell.length_b   1.000
_cell.length_c   1.000
_cell.angle_alpha   90.00
_cell.angle_beta   90.00
_cell.angle_gamma   90.00
#
_symmetry.space_group_name_H-M   'P 1'
#
loop_
_entity.id
_entity.type
_entity.pdbx_description
1 polymer ?
#
loop_
_entity_poly.entity_id
_entity_poly.type
_entity_poly.pdbx_seq_one_letter_code
_entity_poly.pdbx_strand_id
1 'polypeptide(L)'
;MNIKRAKEEIKNTIEAYLYKDSYGAYAIPKIRQRPILLIGPPGVGKTQIMEQISIECELGLVAYTITHHTRQSAIGLPFIIKKEFGGKEYSVTEYTMSEIV
;
A
#
# COMPACT_ATOMS: atom_id res chain seq x y z
N MET A 1 -18.29 1.72 -14.43
CA MET A 1 -16.86 2.08 -14.55
C MET A 1 -16.31 1.43 -15.81
N ASN A 2 -15.78 2.20 -16.76
CA ASN A 2 -15.13 1.62 -17.93
C ASN A 2 -13.66 1.34 -17.57
N ILE A 3 -13.34 0.06 -17.29
CA ILE A 3 -12.02 -0.38 -16.82
C ILE A 3 -10.91 -0.02 -17.81
N LYS A 4 -11.17 -0.16 -19.12
CA LYS A 4 -10.19 0.19 -20.15
C LYS A 4 -9.85 1.68 -20.09
N ARG A 5 -10.86 2.53 -20.00
CA ARG A 5 -10.67 3.97 -19.90
C ARG A 5 -9.94 4.35 -18.61
N ALA A 6 -10.28 3.75 -17.47
CA ALA A 6 -9.61 4.01 -16.20
C ALA A 6 -8.11 3.66 -16.28
N LYS A 7 -7.77 2.53 -16.92
CA LYS A 7 -6.38 2.12 -17.13
C LYS A 7 -5.60 3.15 -17.95
N GLU A 8 -6.16 3.61 -19.05
CA GLU A 8 -5.55 4.64 -19.90
C GLU A 8 -5.38 5.99 -19.18
N GLU A 9 -6.39 6.42 -18.42
CA GLU A 9 -6.30 7.67 -17.63
C GLU A 9 -5.17 7.61 -16.60
N ILE A 10 -4.97 6.47 -15.94
CA ILE A 10 -3.88 6.29 -14.97
C ILE A 10 -2.52 6.28 -15.68
N LYS A 11 -2.39 5.57 -16.81
CA LYS A 11 -1.15 5.55 -17.61
C LYS A 11 -0.75 6.95 -18.06
N ASN A 12 -1.68 7.70 -18.66
CA ASN A 12 -1.44 9.08 -19.09
C ASN A 12 -1.03 9.98 -17.92
N THR A 13 -1.62 9.77 -16.74
CA THR A 13 -1.26 10.52 -15.53
C THR A 13 0.17 10.23 -15.08
N ILE A 14 0.55 8.95 -15.06
CA ILE A 14 1.91 8.50 -14.72
C ILE A 14 2.92 9.08 -15.71
N GLU A 15 2.67 8.96 -17.01
CA GLU A 15 3.54 9.51 -18.04
C GLU A 15 3.73 11.02 -17.86
N ALA A 16 2.65 11.77 -17.65
CA ALA A 16 2.73 13.20 -17.40
C ALA A 16 3.52 13.54 -16.12
N TYR A 17 3.40 12.74 -15.07
CA TYR A 17 4.09 12.94 -13.79
C TYR A 17 5.56 12.54 -13.82
N LEU A 18 5.93 11.60 -14.68
CA LEU A 18 7.30 11.13 -14.86
C LEU A 18 8.03 11.83 -16.01
N TYR A 19 7.31 12.55 -16.87
CA TYR A 19 7.89 13.30 -17.99
C TYR A 19 8.89 14.34 -17.46
N LYS A 20 10.09 14.28 -18.03
CA LYS A 20 11.20 15.18 -17.73
C LYS A 20 11.48 16.08 -18.93
N ASP A 21 11.81 17.33 -18.65
CA ASP A 21 12.26 18.27 -19.66
C ASP A 21 13.71 17.98 -20.11
N SER A 22 14.20 18.81 -21.04
CA SER A 22 15.58 18.72 -21.56
C SER A 22 16.67 18.89 -20.50
N TYR A 23 16.33 19.42 -19.33
CA TYR A 23 17.25 19.63 -18.20
C TYR A 23 17.12 18.52 -17.15
N GLY A 24 16.28 17.51 -17.39
CA GLY A 24 16.06 16.37 -16.51
C GLY A 24 15.13 16.66 -15.33
N ALA A 25 14.53 17.85 -15.27
CA ALA A 25 13.55 18.20 -14.24
C ALA A 25 12.15 17.67 -14.62
N TYR A 26 11.37 17.25 -13.64
CA TYR A 26 9.97 16.86 -13.90
C TYR A 26 9.18 18.07 -14.40
N ALA A 27 8.52 17.93 -15.55
CA ALA A 27 7.70 18.99 -16.11
C ALA A 27 6.53 19.37 -15.17
N ILE A 28 6.01 18.37 -14.45
CA ILE A 28 5.06 18.58 -13.35
C ILE A 28 5.79 18.37 -12.02
N PRO A 29 6.03 19.44 -11.23
CA PRO A 29 6.68 19.34 -9.93
C PRO A 29 5.95 18.36 -9.00
N LYS A 30 6.70 17.56 -8.23
CA LYS A 30 6.15 16.54 -7.31
C LYS A 30 5.06 17.10 -6.37
N ILE A 31 5.23 18.32 -5.87
CA ILE A 31 4.25 18.97 -4.98
C ILE A 31 2.90 19.28 -5.65
N ARG A 32 2.85 19.30 -6.99
CA ARG A 32 1.64 19.53 -7.79
C ARG A 32 1.01 18.25 -8.32
N GLN A 33 1.68 17.10 -8.18
CA GLN A 33 1.13 15.80 -8.55
C GLN A 33 0.00 15.45 -7.58
N ARG A 34 -1.12 14.92 -8.10
CA ARG A 34 -2.32 14.63 -7.32
C ARG A 34 -2.49 13.11 -7.17
N PRO A 35 -2.98 12.64 -6.01
CA PRO A 35 -3.26 11.22 -5.84
C PRO A 35 -4.40 10.77 -6.76
N ILE A 36 -4.31 9.53 -7.24
CA ILE A 36 -5.36 8.88 -8.00
C ILE A 36 -6.25 8.09 -7.03
N LEU A 37 -7.56 8.32 -7.08
CA LEU A 37 -8.54 7.61 -6.26
C LEU A 37 -9.43 6.73 -7.13
N LEU A 38 -9.34 5.41 -6.94
CA LEU A 38 -10.17 4.44 -7.66
C LEU A 38 -11.40 4.05 -6.83
N ILE A 39 -12.58 4.51 -7.25
CA ILE A 39 -13.86 4.23 -6.60
C ILE A 39 -14.71 3.31 -7.49
N GLY A 40 -15.29 2.28 -6.88
CA GLY A 40 -16.25 1.42 -7.55
C GLY A 40 -16.67 0.23 -6.68
N PRO A 41 -17.62 -0.60 -7.14
CA PRO A 41 -18.09 -1.78 -6.42
C PRO A 41 -16.96 -2.74 -6.02
N PRO A 42 -17.10 -3.54 -4.95
CA PRO A 42 -16.15 -4.59 -4.62
C PRO A 42 -16.04 -5.61 -5.77
N GLY A 43 -14.88 -6.23 -5.95
CA GLY A 43 -14.65 -7.23 -6.99
C GLY A 43 -14.44 -6.70 -8.42
N VAL A 44 -14.57 -5.40 -8.67
CA VAL A 44 -14.39 -4.80 -10.02
C VAL A 44 -12.93 -4.75 -10.51
N GLY A 45 -11.98 -5.32 -9.76
CA GLY A 45 -10.57 -5.42 -10.18
C GLY A 45 -9.72 -4.16 -9.94
N LYS A 46 -10.10 -3.24 -9.03
CA LYS A 46 -9.35 -2.00 -8.75
C LYS A 46 -7.87 -2.24 -8.43
N THR A 47 -7.59 -3.18 -7.53
CA THR A 47 -6.23 -3.55 -7.14
C THR A 47 -5.46 -4.17 -8.30
N GLN A 48 -6.10 -5.09 -9.03
CA GLN A 48 -5.49 -5.78 -10.17
C GLN A 48 -5.13 -4.82 -11.32
N ILE A 49 -5.95 -3.78 -11.56
CA ILE A 49 -5.64 -2.74 -12.54
C ILE A 49 -4.33 -2.02 -12.16
N MET A 50 -4.12 -1.71 -10.88
CA MET A 50 -2.89 -1.03 -10.43
C MET A 50 -1.65 -1.92 -10.62
N GLU A 51 -1.75 -3.20 -10.31
CA GLU A 51 -0.67 -4.18 -10.54
C GLU A 51 -0.32 -4.28 -12.03
N GLN A 52 -1.32 -4.39 -12.91
CA GLN A 52 -1.09 -4.43 -14.35
C GLN A 52 -0.39 -3.17 -14.86
N ILE A 53 -0.82 -1.99 -14.39
CA ILE A 53 -0.21 -0.72 -14.78
C ILE A 53 1.23 -0.63 -14.29
N SER A 54 1.54 -1.09 -13.07
CA SER A 54 2.92 -1.07 -12.60
C SER A 54 3.86 -1.92 -13.45
N ILE A 55 3.38 -3.07 -13.95
CA ILE A 55 4.16 -3.92 -14.85
C ILE A 55 4.30 -3.23 -16.21
N GLU A 56 3.20 -2.75 -16.78
CA GLU A 56 3.18 -2.14 -18.12
C GLU A 56 3.97 -0.83 -18.20
N CYS A 57 4.04 -0.07 -17.11
CA CYS A 57 4.80 1.18 -17.02
C CYS A 57 6.19 1.00 -16.38
N GLU A 58 6.60 -0.24 -16.07
CA GLU A 58 7.89 -0.57 -15.43
C GLU A 58 8.14 0.21 -14.12
N LEU A 59 7.12 0.30 -13.26
CA LEU A 59 7.17 1.03 -12.00
C LEU A 59 7.29 0.09 -10.81
N GLY A 60 8.05 0.51 -9.80
CA GLY A 60 7.97 -0.11 -8.48
C GLY A 60 6.60 0.15 -7.84
N LEU A 61 5.86 -0.92 -7.53
CA LEU A 61 4.59 -0.84 -6.80
C LEU A 61 4.79 -1.21 -5.34
N VAL A 62 4.53 -0.26 -4.45
CA VAL A 62 4.45 -0.51 -3.00
C VAL A 62 2.98 -0.47 -2.60
N ALA A 63 2.48 -1.58 -2.06
CA ALA A 63 1.09 -1.73 -1.66
C ALA A 63 0.96 -1.81 -0.14
N TYR A 64 -0.09 -1.18 0.39
CA TYR A 64 -0.43 -1.22 1.82
C TYR A 64 -1.95 -1.29 1.98
N THR A 65 -2.42 -2.26 2.77
CA THR A 65 -3.86 -2.42 3.05
C THR A 65 -4.19 -1.88 4.44
N ILE A 66 -5.24 -1.07 4.57
CA ILE A 66 -5.65 -0.46 5.85
C ILE A 66 -5.96 -1.48 6.96
N THR A 67 -6.31 -2.71 6.58
CA THR A 67 -6.52 -3.82 7.53
C THR A 67 -5.26 -4.15 8.34
N HIS A 68 -4.07 -3.78 7.88
CA HIS A 68 -2.84 -3.92 8.68
C HIS A 68 -2.86 -3.01 9.92
N HIS A 69 -3.48 -1.83 9.86
CA HIS A 69 -3.61 -0.94 11.02
C HIS A 69 -4.74 -1.38 11.97
N THR A 70 -5.88 -1.83 11.44
CA THR A 70 -7.00 -2.25 12.30
C THR A 70 -6.80 -3.64 12.89
N ARG A 71 -6.01 -4.52 12.27
CA ARG A 71 -5.60 -5.80 12.86
C ARG A 71 -4.73 -5.61 14.10
N GLN A 72 -3.88 -4.59 14.18
CA GLN A 72 -3.20 -4.26 15.45
C GLN A 72 -4.18 -3.85 16.55
N SER A 73 -5.35 -3.31 16.20
CA SER A 73 -6.40 -2.97 17.16
C SER A 73 -7.32 -4.17 17.48
N ALA A 74 -7.48 -5.13 16.57
CA ALA A 74 -8.41 -6.25 16.67
C ALA A 74 -7.79 -7.60 17.07
N ILE A 75 -6.47 -7.79 16.91
CA ILE A 75 -5.72 -9.01 17.31
C ILE A 75 -5.61 -9.14 18.85
N GLY A 76 -6.07 -8.13 19.58
CA GLY A 76 -6.06 -8.08 21.04
C GLY A 76 -4.97 -7.16 21.56
N LEU A 77 -5.27 -6.47 22.65
CA LEU A 77 -4.28 -5.69 23.38
C LEU A 77 -3.14 -6.62 23.80
N PRO A 78 -1.88 -6.15 23.79
CA PRO A 78 -0.76 -6.92 24.32
C PRO A 78 -1.07 -7.46 25.70
N PHE A 79 -1.02 -8.79 25.88
CA PHE A 79 -1.16 -9.39 27.21
C PHE A 79 0.21 -9.41 27.89
N ILE A 80 0.25 -8.94 29.13
CA ILE A 80 1.43 -9.11 29.99
C ILE A 80 1.32 -10.49 30.62
N ILE A 81 2.26 -11.36 30.28
CA ILE A 81 2.40 -12.67 30.91
C ILE A 81 3.70 -12.72 31.70
N LYS A 82 3.77 -13.62 32.68
CA LYS A 82 5.02 -13.87 33.40
C LYS A 82 5.71 -15.09 32.81
N LYS A 83 6.97 -14.94 32.39
CA LYS A 83 7.81 -16.04 31.91
C LYS A 83 9.09 -16.13 32.74
N GLU A 84 9.53 -17.35 32.98
CA GLU A 84 10.77 -17.62 33.71
C GLU A 84 11.95 -17.70 32.72
N PHE A 85 12.96 -16.87 32.93
CA PHE A 85 14.21 -16.89 32.18
C PHE A 85 15.37 -17.01 33.16
N GLY A 86 16.10 -18.14 33.10
CA GLY A 86 17.28 -18.37 33.95
C GLY A 86 16.95 -18.36 35.44
N GLY A 87 15.83 -18.96 35.87
CA GLY A 87 15.44 -19.04 37.28
C GLY A 87 14.79 -17.77 37.84
N LYS A 88 14.50 -16.77 36.99
CA LYS A 88 13.91 -15.50 37.41
C LYS A 88 12.69 -15.15 36.56
N GLU A 89 11.63 -14.69 37.22
CA GLU A 89 10.37 -14.32 36.58
C GLU A 89 10.46 -12.92 35.97
N TYR A 90 10.02 -12.78 34.71
CA TYR A 90 9.93 -11.51 33.99
C TYR A 90 8.53 -11.32 33.41
N SER A 91 8.01 -10.11 33.50
CA SER A 91 6.82 -9.69 32.76
C SER A 91 7.21 -9.45 31.31
N VAL A 92 6.62 -10.21 30.39
CA VAL A 92 6.86 -10.08 28.95
C VAL A 92 5.55 -9.80 28.24
N THR A 93 5.65 -9.02 27.16
CA THR A 93 4.54 -8.74 26.27
C THR A 93 4.54 -9.77 25.14
N GLU A 94 3.48 -10.55 25.01
CA GLU A 94 3.34 -11.58 23.96
C GLU A 94 2.28 -11.17 22.94
N TYR A 95 2.61 -11.35 21.66
CA TYR A 95 1.70 -11.14 20.53
C TYR A 95 1.49 -12.47 19.81
N THR A 96 0.26 -12.86 19.52
CA THR A 96 -0.03 -14.04 18.69
C THR A 96 0.14 -13.71 17.21
N MET A 97 1.07 -14.40 16.58
CA MET A 97 1.64 -14.10 15.27
C MET A 97 0.91 -14.83 14.13
N SER A 98 -0.43 -14.87 14.15
CA SER A 98 -1.17 -15.79 13.27
C SER A 98 -1.56 -15.27 11.88
N GLU A 99 -1.26 -14.04 11.46
CA GLU A 99 -1.71 -13.55 10.13
C GLU A 99 -0.76 -12.55 9.43
N ILE A 100 0.55 -12.80 9.44
CA ILE A 100 1.47 -12.13 8.52
C ILE A 100 1.59 -13.04 7.28
N VAL A 101 0.79 -12.75 6.25
CA VAL A 101 0.96 -13.30 4.89
C VAL A 101 1.65 -12.24 4.04
#